data_AF-T1CVE6-F1
#
_entry.id   AF-T1CVE6-F1
#
_cell.length_a   1.000
_cell.length_b   1.000
_cell.length_c   1.000
_cell.angle_alpha   90.00
_cell.angle_beta   90.00
_cell.angle_gamma   90.00
#
_symmetry.space_group_name_H-M   'P 1'
#
loop_
_entity.id
_entity.type
_entity.pdbx_description
1 polymer ?
#
loop_
_entity_poly.entity_id
_entity_poly.type
_entity_poly.pdbx_seq_one_letter_code
_entity_poly.pdbx_strand_id
1 'polypeptide(L)'
;ERHVLPALGAKPISAITAADVLAMLQALESRGLLETAGRARSQVSVVFRHAVATLRAPGDPTVALRGAIKAPRVRHHPAITDPRKLGDLLRALWGYRGGFVVASALKLAPLVFTRPGELRHAEWS
;
A
#
# COMPACT_ATOMS: atom_id res chain seq x y z
N GLU A 1 -0.31 -9.49 -4.79
CA GLU A 1 -0.73 -10.32 -5.93
C GLU A 1 0.10 -10.07 -7.20
N ARG A 2 -0.02 -8.91 -7.87
CA ARG A 2 0.66 -8.58 -9.14
C ARG A 2 2.17 -8.84 -9.21
N HIS A 3 2.89 -8.79 -8.09
CA HIS A 3 4.33 -9.02 -8.04
C HIS A 3 4.73 -10.35 -7.42
N VAL A 4 3.90 -10.88 -6.52
CA VAL A 4 4.21 -12.08 -5.75
C VAL A 4 3.78 -13.34 -6.50
N LEU A 5 2.58 -13.35 -7.09
CA LEU A 5 2.08 -14.52 -7.81
C LEU A 5 2.91 -14.85 -9.06
N PRO A 6 3.29 -13.87 -9.92
CA PRO A 6 4.11 -14.20 -11.08
C PRO A 6 5.50 -14.73 -10.70
N ALA A 7 6.05 -14.32 -9.56
CA ALA A 7 7.38 -14.72 -9.13
C ALA A 7 7.40 -16.07 -8.38
N LEU A 8 6.39 -16.33 -7.54
CA LEU A 8 6.40 -17.46 -6.60
C LEU A 8 5.19 -18.40 -6.74
N GLY A 9 4.11 -17.95 -7.37
CA GLY A 9 2.80 -18.63 -7.32
C GLY A 9 2.73 -19.98 -8.02
N ALA A 10 3.67 -20.28 -8.92
CA ALA A 10 3.76 -21.58 -9.59
C ALA A 10 4.47 -22.65 -8.74
N LYS A 11 5.15 -22.27 -7.65
CA LYS A 11 5.88 -23.20 -6.80
C LYS A 11 5.00 -23.65 -5.62
N PRO A 12 5.08 -24.93 -5.21
CA PRO A 12 4.49 -25.35 -3.94
C PRO A 12 5.16 -24.60 -2.79
N ILE A 13 4.39 -24.24 -1.78
CA ILE A 13 4.85 -23.37 -0.68
C ILE A 13 6.03 -23.94 0.09
N SER A 14 6.12 -25.27 0.18
CA SER A 14 7.24 -25.99 0.81
C SER A 14 8.56 -25.90 0.03
N ALA A 15 8.51 -25.57 -1.27
CA ALA A 15 9.68 -25.48 -2.15
C ALA A 15 10.17 -24.05 -2.38
N ILE A 16 9.44 -23.03 -1.89
CA ILE A 16 9.84 -21.63 -2.02
C ILE A 16 10.95 -21.33 -1.01
N THR A 17 12.10 -20.87 -1.52
CA THR A 17 13.30 -20.62 -0.72
C THR A 17 13.45 -19.14 -0.37
N ALA A 18 14.35 -18.82 0.58
CA ALA A 18 14.75 -17.44 0.86
C ALA A 18 15.38 -16.75 -0.36
N ALA A 19 16.10 -17.50 -1.21
CA ALA A 19 16.68 -16.98 -2.44
C ALA A 19 15.61 -16.57 -3.46
N ASP A 20 14.55 -17.37 -3.61
CA ASP A 20 13.42 -17.03 -4.49
C ASP A 20 12.74 -15.73 -4.06
N VAL A 21 12.50 -15.59 -2.75
CA VAL A 21 11.88 -14.38 -2.20
C VAL A 21 12.83 -13.19 -2.36
N LEU A 22 14.13 -13.35 -2.10
CA LEU A 22 15.11 -12.29 -2.27
C LEU A 22 15.18 -11.81 -3.72
N ALA A 23 15.23 -12.73 -4.70
CA ALA A 23 15.24 -12.38 -6.11
C ALA A 23 14.02 -11.55 -6.52
N MET A 24 12.82 -11.94 -6.06
CA MET A 24 11.59 -11.16 -6.27
C MET A 24 11.71 -9.76 -5.64
N LEU A 25 12.24 -9.64 -4.42
CA LEU A 25 12.39 -8.37 -3.73
C LEU A 25 13.41 -7.45 -4.42
N GLN A 26 14.55 -7.99 -4.87
CA GLN A 26 15.57 -7.27 -5.62
C GLN A 26 15.05 -6.80 -6.98
N ALA A 27 14.21 -7.59 -7.67
CA ALA A 27 13.55 -7.16 -8.89
C ALA A 27 12.65 -5.93 -8.66
N LEU A 28 11.93 -5.87 -7.54
CA LEU A 28 11.13 -4.69 -7.17
C LEU A 28 12.01 -3.49 -6.78
N GLU A 29 13.10 -3.74 -6.05
CA GLU A 29 14.07 -2.71 -5.67
C GLU A 29 14.74 -2.07 -6.90
N SER A 30 15.16 -2.88 -7.88
CA SER A 30 15.79 -2.39 -9.12
C SER A 30 14.89 -1.43 -9.91
N ARG A 31 13.57 -1.54 -9.73
CA ARG A 31 12.56 -0.67 -10.34
C ARG A 31 12.22 0.55 -9.48
N GLY A 32 12.90 0.75 -8.36
CA GLY A 32 12.64 1.83 -7.40
C GLY A 32 11.40 1.62 -6.53
N LEU A 33 10.78 0.43 -6.54
CA LEU A 33 9.52 0.13 -5.85
C LEU A 33 9.74 -0.33 -4.40
N LEU A 34 10.49 0.44 -3.60
CA LEU A 34 10.94 0.06 -2.26
C LEU A 34 9.79 -0.24 -1.28
N GLU A 35 8.77 0.62 -1.25
CA GLU A 35 7.56 0.39 -0.45
C GLU A 35 6.84 -0.90 -0.86
N THR A 36 6.78 -1.17 -2.17
CA THR A 36 6.13 -2.37 -2.71
C THR A 36 6.92 -3.62 -2.33
N ALA A 37 8.24 -3.57 -2.38
CA ALA A 37 9.11 -4.67 -1.93
C ALA A 37 8.91 -4.95 -0.43
N GLY A 38 8.92 -3.91 0.41
CA GLY A 38 8.67 -4.05 1.86
C GLY A 38 7.31 -4.67 2.15
N ARG A 39 6.24 -4.19 1.50
CA ARG A 39 4.89 -4.76 1.63
C ARG A 39 4.81 -6.20 1.10
N ALA A 40 5.46 -6.50 -0.02
CA ALA A 40 5.50 -7.85 -0.58
C ALA A 40 6.15 -8.84 0.39
N ARG A 41 7.31 -8.50 0.97
CA ARG A 41 7.96 -9.32 2.01
C ARG A 41 7.04 -9.58 3.20
N SER A 42 6.38 -8.54 3.71
CA SER A 42 5.45 -8.67 4.85
C SER A 42 4.26 -9.57 4.52
N GLN A 43 3.70 -9.47 3.32
CA GLN A 43 2.61 -10.33 2.87
C GLN A 43 3.05 -11.79 2.71
N VAL A 44 4.22 -12.03 2.11
CA VAL A 44 4.79 -13.38 2.03
C VAL A 44 4.98 -13.97 3.42
N SER A 45 5.52 -13.20 4.39
CA SER A 45 5.66 -13.65 5.79
C SER A 45 4.32 -14.05 6.42
N VAL A 46 3.24 -13.28 6.19
CA VAL A 46 1.90 -13.60 6.72
C VAL A 46 1.39 -14.92 6.15
N VAL A 47 1.55 -15.14 4.83
CA VAL A 47 1.15 -16.39 4.16
C VAL A 47 1.96 -17.58 4.70
N PHE A 48 3.28 -17.43 4.82
CA PHE A 48 4.14 -18.49 5.35
C PHE A 48 3.85 -18.80 6.82
N ARG A 49 3.55 -17.80 7.64
CA ARG A 49 3.15 -18.02 9.04
C ARG A 49 1.88 -18.88 9.13
N HIS A 50 0.91 -18.61 8.27
CA HIS A 50 -0.28 -19.47 8.16
C HIS A 50 0.06 -20.88 7.68
N ALA A 51 0.94 -21.00 6.68
CA ALA A 51 1.38 -22.29 6.16
C ALA A 51 2.11 -23.13 7.23
N VAL A 52 2.97 -22.52 8.04
CA VAL A 52 3.66 -23.16 9.17
C VAL A 52 2.64 -23.62 10.21
N ALA A 53 1.71 -22.75 10.62
CA ALA A 53 0.66 -23.09 11.60
C ALA A 53 -0.24 -24.24 11.15
N THR A 54 -0.31 -24.48 9.84
CA THR A 54 -1.10 -25.55 9.23
C THR A 54 -0.26 -26.68 8.63
N LEU A 55 1.03 -26.76 9.00
CA LEU A 55 1.96 -27.83 8.61
C LEU A 55 2.18 -27.98 7.10
N ARG A 56 1.98 -26.92 6.31
CA ARG A 56 2.19 -26.87 4.85
C ARG A 56 3.59 -26.41 4.46
N ALA A 57 4.29 -25.73 5.37
CA ALA A 57 5.66 -25.28 5.18
C ALA A 57 6.47 -25.49 6.46
N PRO A 58 7.77 -25.81 6.37
CA PRO A 58 8.61 -26.05 7.54
C PRO A 58 9.02 -24.75 8.27
N GLY A 59 8.92 -23.59 7.62
CA GLY A 59 9.32 -22.30 8.20
C GLY A 59 9.00 -21.10 7.31
N ASP A 60 9.23 -19.90 7.82
CA ASP A 60 9.09 -18.64 7.09
C ASP A 60 10.45 -18.19 6.50
N PRO A 61 10.66 -18.26 5.17
CA PRO A 61 11.92 -17.90 4.53
C PRO A 61 12.19 -16.38 4.54
N THR A 62 11.21 -15.55 4.91
CA THR A 62 11.35 -14.09 4.89
C THR A 62 12.03 -13.53 6.14
N VAL A 63 12.20 -14.33 7.19
CA VAL A 63 12.78 -13.90 8.48
C VAL A 63 14.22 -13.44 8.30
N ALA A 64 15.03 -14.22 7.57
CA ALA A 64 16.42 -13.89 7.26
C ALA A 64 16.56 -12.69 6.31
N LEU A 65 15.48 -12.26 5.66
CA LEU A 65 15.48 -11.17 4.68
C LEU A 65 15.11 -9.81 5.29
N ARG A 66 15.00 -9.70 6.61
CA ARG A 66 14.83 -8.39 7.27
C ARG A 66 16.08 -7.53 7.02
N GLY A 67 15.88 -6.33 6.49
CA GLY A 67 16.97 -5.43 6.14
C GLY A 67 17.70 -5.79 4.84
N ALA A 68 17.29 -6.85 4.14
CA ALA A 68 17.92 -7.26 2.86
C ALA A 68 17.58 -6.34 1.68
N ILE A 69 16.59 -5.46 1.84
CA ILE A 69 16.23 -4.41 0.86
C ILE A 69 16.38 -3.04 1.50
N LYS A 70 16.69 -2.03 0.67
CA LYS A 70 16.76 -0.63 1.12
C LYS A 70 15.42 -0.19 1.70
N ALA A 71 15.48 0.44 2.87
CA ALA A 71 14.31 1.08 3.45
C ALA A 71 13.87 2.26 2.56
N PRO A 72 12.58 2.39 2.22
CA PRO A 72 12.08 3.57 1.55
C PRO A 72 12.28 4.81 2.43
N ARG A 73 12.59 5.95 1.80
CA ARG A 73 12.58 7.23 2.51
C ARG A 73 11.13 7.60 2.82
N VAL A 74 10.80 7.72 4.11
CA VAL A 74 9.47 8.12 4.55
C VAL A 74 9.20 9.55 4.08
N ARG A 75 8.18 9.71 3.25
CA ARG A 75 7.63 11.03 2.91
C ARG A 75 6.35 11.24 3.69
N HIS A 76 6.40 12.12 4.68
CA HIS A 76 5.21 12.51 5.41
C HIS A 76 4.32 13.38 4.52
N HIS A 77 2.99 13.20 4.66
CA HIS A 77 1.97 14.04 4.04
C HIS A 77 1.34 14.91 5.13
N PRO A 78 2.01 16.00 5.57
CA PRO A 78 1.51 16.84 6.65
C PRO A 78 0.25 17.59 6.22
N ALA A 79 -0.60 17.88 7.21
CA ALA A 79 -1.75 18.76 7.02
C ALA A 79 -1.29 20.17 6.63
N ILE A 80 -2.10 20.86 5.82
CA ILE A 80 -1.88 22.28 5.51
C ILE A 80 -2.32 23.09 6.74
N THR A 81 -1.36 23.70 7.42
CA THR A 81 -1.58 24.56 8.60
C THR A 81 -1.55 26.05 8.29
N ASP A 82 -0.97 26.43 7.15
CA ASP A 82 -0.94 27.82 6.66
C ASP A 82 -2.33 28.22 6.13
N PRO A 83 -2.99 29.24 6.72
CA PRO A 83 -4.32 29.68 6.29
C PRO A 83 -4.39 30.12 4.83
N ARG A 84 -3.32 30.71 4.27
CA ARG A 84 -3.31 31.15 2.86
C ARG A 84 -3.34 29.95 1.93
N LYS A 85 -2.50 28.96 2.20
CA LYS A 85 -2.44 27.70 1.44
C LYS A 85 -3.74 26.89 1.59
N LEU A 86 -4.35 26.91 2.77
CA LEU A 86 -5.67 26.32 2.96
C LEU A 86 -6.73 27.02 2.09
N GLY A 87 -6.71 28.35 2.05
CA GLY A 87 -7.57 29.13 1.15
C GLY A 87 -7.37 28.78 -0.33
N ASP A 88 -6.13 28.57 -0.77
CA ASP A 88 -5.82 28.12 -2.14
C ASP A 88 -6.40 26.75 -2.44
N LEU A 89 -6.25 25.79 -1.51
CA LEU A 89 -6.85 24.47 -1.63
C LEU A 89 -8.38 24.57 -1.76
N LEU A 90 -9.04 25.31 -0.86
CA LEU A 90 -10.50 25.47 -0.90
C LEU A 90 -10.95 26.05 -2.24
N ARG A 91 -10.28 27.10 -2.76
CA ARG A 91 -10.59 27.65 -4.09
C ARG A 91 -10.41 26.62 -5.20
N ALA A 92 -9.35 25.81 -5.15
CA ALA A 92 -9.13 24.75 -6.13
C ALA A 92 -10.23 23.68 -6.09
N LEU A 93 -10.69 23.27 -4.90
CA LEU A 93 -11.80 22.34 -4.72
C LEU A 93 -13.11 22.91 -5.31
N TRP A 94 -13.40 24.18 -5.04
CA TRP A 94 -14.59 24.86 -5.56
C TRP A 94 -14.54 25.10 -7.08
N GLY A 95 -13.34 25.26 -7.64
CA GLY A 95 -13.10 25.46 -9.07
C GLY A 95 -13.09 24.17 -9.91
N TYR A 96 -13.24 22.99 -9.31
CA TYR A 96 -13.25 21.72 -10.04
C TYR A 96 -14.44 21.64 -11.02
N ARG A 97 -14.14 21.41 -12.30
CA ARG A 97 -15.12 21.36 -13.42
C ARG A 97 -15.39 19.96 -13.98
N GLY A 98 -15.00 18.91 -13.25
CA GLY A 98 -15.29 17.54 -13.66
C GLY A 98 -16.72 17.11 -13.34
N GLY A 99 -16.93 15.82 -13.08
CA GLY A 99 -18.26 15.27 -12.83
C GLY A 99 -18.93 15.84 -11.58
N PHE A 100 -20.25 16.02 -11.62
CA PHE A 100 -21.07 16.56 -10.54
C PHE A 100 -20.83 15.86 -9.19
N VAL A 101 -20.78 14.53 -9.19
CA VAL A 101 -20.56 13.72 -7.98
C VAL A 101 -19.23 14.07 -7.30
N VAL A 102 -18.16 14.16 -8.08
CA VAL A 102 -16.82 14.51 -7.55
C VAL A 102 -16.81 15.96 -7.08
N ALA A 103 -17.40 16.88 -7.83
CA ALA A 103 -17.49 18.29 -7.44
C ALA A 103 -18.21 18.47 -6.08
N SER A 104 -19.34 17.78 -5.88
CA SER A 104 -20.10 17.80 -4.63
C SER A 104 -19.29 17.21 -3.47
N ALA A 105 -18.66 16.06 -3.67
CA ALA A 105 -17.81 15.43 -2.65
C ALA A 105 -16.61 16.33 -2.27
N LEU A 106 -15.95 16.96 -3.23
CA LEU A 106 -14.84 17.90 -2.96
C LEU A 106 -15.28 19.13 -2.17
N LYS A 107 -16.50 19.62 -2.36
CA LYS A 107 -17.05 20.76 -1.60
C LYS A 107 -17.50 20.37 -0.20
N LEU A 108 -17.99 19.14 -0.01
CA LEU A 108 -18.41 18.62 1.29
C LEU A 108 -17.23 18.18 2.16
N ALA A 109 -16.17 17.63 1.57
CA ALA A 109 -15.04 17.06 2.32
C ALA A 109 -14.43 18.00 3.39
N PRO A 110 -14.22 19.30 3.13
CA PRO A 110 -13.69 20.24 4.13
C PRO A 110 -14.67 20.62 5.23
N LEU A 111 -15.96 20.28 5.11
CA LEU A 111 -16.98 20.58 6.12
C LEU A 111 -17.12 19.44 7.13
N VAL A 112 -16.96 18.19 6.67
CA VAL A 112 -17.20 16.99 7.49
C VAL A 112 -15.92 16.29 7.92
N PHE A 113 -14.78 16.56 7.26
CA PHE A 113 -13.47 15.97 7.57
C PHE A 113 -13.44 14.43 7.65
N THR A 114 -14.38 13.75 6.99
CA THR A 114 -14.41 12.30 6.90
C THR A 114 -13.47 11.80 5.81
N ARG A 115 -13.10 10.51 5.86
CA ARG A 115 -12.27 9.91 4.81
C ARG A 115 -13.08 9.87 3.49
N PRO A 116 -12.43 9.95 2.32
CA PRO A 116 -13.12 9.91 1.03
C PRO A 116 -14.02 8.68 0.82
N GLY A 117 -13.68 7.53 1.44
CA GLY A 117 -14.52 6.34 1.44
C GLY A 117 -15.84 6.56 2.18
N GLU A 118 -15.76 7.03 3.43
CA GLU A 118 -16.95 7.35 4.25
C GLU A 118 -17.83 8.41 3.58
N LEU A 119 -17.23 9.47 3.03
CA LEU A 119 -17.98 10.51 2.33
C LEU A 119 -18.72 9.98 1.10
N ARG A 120 -18.11 9.04 0.36
CA ARG A 120 -18.73 8.44 -0.84
C ARG A 120 -19.93 7.55 -0.48
N HIS A 121 -19.86 6.89 0.67
CA HIS A 121 -20.91 5.99 1.16
C HIS A 121 -21.86 6.67 2.14
N ALA A 122 -21.80 7.99 2.27
CA ALA A 122 -22.70 8.75 3.13
C ALA A 122 -24.12 8.71 2.57
N GLU A 123 -25.07 8.33 3.41
CA GLU A 123 -26.49 8.33 3.12
C GLU A 123 -27.18 9.48 3.86
N TRP A 124 -28.29 9.96 3.32
CA TRP A 124 -29.07 11.01 3.97
C TRP A 124 -29.84 10.47 5.18
N SER A 125 -30.30 9.22 5.06
CA SER A 125 -30.92 8.34 6.07
C SER A 125 -31.43 7.09 5.36
#